data_AF-A0A8H4AH86-F1
#
_entry.id   AF-A0A8H4AH86-F1
#
_cell.length_a   1.000
_cell.length_b   1.000
_cell.length_c   1.000
_cell.angle_alpha   90.00
_cell.angle_beta   90.00
_cell.angle_gamma   90.00
#
_symmetry.space_group_name_H-M   'P 1'
#
loop_
_entity.id
_entity.type
_entity.pdbx_description
1 polymer ?
#
loop_
_entity_poly.entity_id
_entity_poly.type
_entity_poly.pdbx_seq_one_letter_code
_entity_poly.pdbx_strand_id
1 'polypeptide(L)'
;MSNEKNLLNNKSSTESSIKRTTNDDKNQIVNNLKRVDLPLNDSQEILNKVVEELCDLYNIEALKENYNDSVIYSIDKHMKNKHQKPEEIINLCLSNKTNPIIQKNSIIQHILGMCYRRGKWAKNDNYLAFIHYQKSSELGNSNGMCDI
;
A
#
# COMPACT_ATOMS: atom_id res chain seq x y z
N MET A 1 26.68 45.04 -24.32
CA MET A 1 25.93 45.39 -25.55
C MET A 1 24.52 44.85 -25.41
N SER A 2 23.54 45.76 -25.50
CA SER A 2 22.08 45.59 -25.70
C SER A 2 21.30 44.93 -24.56
N ASN A 3 20.52 45.64 -23.71
CA ASN A 3 19.30 46.46 -23.89
C ASN A 3 18.06 45.73 -24.46
N GLU A 4 17.11 45.46 -23.55
CA GLU A 4 15.70 45.87 -23.53
C GLU A 4 14.74 45.63 -24.72
N LYS A 5 13.57 45.09 -24.35
CA LYS A 5 12.16 45.48 -24.68
C LYS A 5 11.30 44.60 -25.60
N ASN A 6 10.14 44.25 -25.03
CA ASN A 6 8.76 44.27 -25.57
C ASN A 6 8.44 43.29 -26.71
N LEU A 7 7.22 42.75 -26.91
CA LEU A 7 5.89 43.28 -26.68
C LEU A 7 4.85 42.13 -26.80
N LEU A 8 3.76 42.22 -26.03
CA LEU A 8 2.50 41.49 -26.22
C LEU A 8 1.87 41.72 -27.61
N ASN A 9 1.17 40.72 -28.16
CA ASN A 9 -0.10 40.81 -28.93
C ASN A 9 -0.38 39.48 -29.67
N ASN A 10 -1.60 39.00 -29.93
CA ASN A 10 -2.98 39.18 -29.46
C ASN A 10 -3.84 38.21 -30.32
N LYS A 11 -4.91 37.62 -29.74
CA LYS A 11 -6.15 37.08 -30.40
C LYS A 11 -6.01 35.84 -31.33
N SER A 12 -6.98 34.93 -31.49
CA SER A 12 -8.31 34.66 -30.90
C SER A 12 -8.89 33.37 -31.54
N SER A 13 -9.81 32.70 -30.84
CA SER A 13 -10.94 31.90 -31.38
C SER A 13 -10.69 30.46 -31.87
N THR A 14 -11.13 29.46 -31.10
CA THR A 14 -12.46 28.81 -31.29
C THR A 14 -12.62 27.64 -30.31
N GLU A 15 -13.67 27.73 -29.49
CA GLU A 15 -14.25 26.58 -28.79
C GLU A 15 -14.81 25.60 -29.82
N SER A 16 -14.57 24.30 -29.65
CA SER A 16 -15.65 23.32 -29.81
C SER A 16 -15.35 22.01 -29.09
N SER A 17 -16.33 21.63 -28.28
CA SER A 17 -16.69 20.26 -27.96
C SER A 17 -15.77 19.50 -26.99
N ILE A 18 -15.95 19.89 -25.72
CA ILE A 18 -15.96 19.00 -24.56
C ILE A 18 -16.49 17.60 -24.96
N LYS A 19 -15.60 16.63 -25.12
CA LYS A 19 -15.88 15.26 -24.71
C LYS A 19 -15.22 15.07 -23.35
N ARG A 20 -16.05 15.18 -22.31
CA ARG A 20 -15.76 14.63 -20.98
C ARG A 20 -15.58 13.13 -21.16
N THR A 21 -14.34 12.70 -21.31
CA THR A 21 -13.90 11.39 -20.86
C THR A 21 -13.12 11.66 -19.59
N THR A 22 -13.72 11.21 -18.50
CA THR A 22 -13.43 11.44 -17.09
C THR A 22 -11.93 11.47 -16.76
N ASN A 23 -11.54 12.43 -15.92
CA ASN A 23 -10.25 12.46 -15.20
C ASN A 23 -9.99 11.16 -14.41
N ASP A 24 -11.02 10.34 -14.22
CA ASP A 24 -10.97 9.07 -13.49
C ASP A 24 -10.06 8.05 -14.17
N ASP A 25 -10.03 7.96 -15.51
CA ASP A 25 -9.26 6.92 -16.20
C ASP A 25 -7.76 7.23 -16.26
N LYS A 26 -7.37 8.51 -16.27
CA LYS A 26 -5.96 8.93 -16.17
C LYS A 26 -5.43 8.82 -14.74
N ASN A 27 -6.25 9.11 -13.73
CA ASN A 27 -5.86 8.91 -12.32
C ASN A 27 -5.73 7.42 -11.97
N GLN A 28 -6.57 6.56 -12.54
CA GLN A 28 -6.52 5.13 -12.29
C GLN A 28 -5.25 4.46 -12.86
N ILE A 29 -4.69 4.98 -13.96
CA ILE A 29 -3.49 4.41 -14.61
C ILE A 29 -2.19 5.10 -14.13
N VAL A 30 -2.23 6.41 -13.82
CA VAL A 30 -1.06 7.13 -13.25
C VAL A 30 -0.77 6.70 -11.81
N ASN A 31 -1.79 6.36 -11.02
CA ASN A 31 -1.63 5.75 -9.69
C ASN A 31 -1.05 4.33 -9.73
N ASN A 32 -1.07 3.68 -10.89
CA ASN A 32 -0.63 2.30 -11.00
C ASN A 32 0.87 2.16 -11.32
N LEU A 33 1.56 3.07 -12.05
CA LEU A 33 2.85 2.67 -12.64
C LEU A 33 3.86 3.75 -13.08
N LYS A 34 3.85 5.01 -12.60
CA LYS A 34 4.97 5.91 -12.95
C LYS A 34 6.26 5.52 -12.23
N ARG A 35 7.02 4.68 -12.96
CA ARG A 35 8.41 4.28 -12.76
C ARG A 35 9.32 5.49 -12.49
N VAL A 36 10.05 5.41 -11.39
CA VAL A 36 11.51 5.60 -11.28
C VAL A 36 12.02 6.79 -12.11
N ASP A 37 12.08 8.03 -11.64
CA ASP A 37 12.49 8.54 -10.32
C ASP A 37 11.42 9.47 -9.75
N LEU A 38 10.78 9.08 -8.64
CA LEU A 38 9.83 9.93 -7.92
C LEU A 38 10.48 10.41 -6.61
N PRO A 39 10.31 11.69 -6.24
CA PRO A 39 10.86 12.24 -5.02
C PRO A 39 10.44 11.37 -3.83
N LEU A 40 11.42 11.00 -3.00
CA LEU A 40 11.33 10.03 -1.90
C LEU A 40 10.10 10.24 -0.99
N ASN A 41 9.60 11.48 -0.89
CA ASN A 41 8.45 11.85 -0.08
C ASN A 41 7.13 11.21 -0.53
N ASP A 42 6.83 11.16 -1.84
CA ASP A 42 5.51 10.76 -2.32
C ASP A 42 5.30 9.24 -2.21
N SER A 43 6.37 8.46 -2.46
CA SER A 43 6.34 7.00 -2.31
C SER A 43 6.27 6.58 -0.84
N GLN A 44 6.88 7.36 0.05
CA GLN A 44 6.84 7.13 1.49
C GLN A 44 5.45 7.43 2.07
N GLU A 45 4.79 8.50 1.61
CA GLU A 45 3.43 8.85 2.03
C GLU A 45 2.41 7.76 1.64
N ILE A 46 2.51 7.23 0.42
CA ILE A 46 1.66 6.12 -0.04
C ILE A 46 1.90 4.88 0.82
N LEU A 47 3.16 4.54 1.10
CA LEU A 47 3.50 3.40 1.94
C LEU A 47 2.97 3.56 3.37
N ASN A 48 3.07 4.77 3.94
CA ASN A 48 2.55 5.07 5.28
C ASN A 48 1.05 4.83 5.35
N LYS A 49 0.30 5.38 4.39
CA LYS A 49 -1.15 5.22 4.33
C LYS A 49 -1.57 3.76 4.21
N VAL A 50 -0.87 2.98 3.38
CA VAL A 50 -1.11 1.54 3.25
C VAL A 50 -0.85 0.80 4.56
N VAL A 51 0.25 1.14 5.25
CA VAL A 51 0.60 0.53 6.54
C VAL A 51 -0.43 0.87 7.62
N GLU A 52 -0.87 2.13 7.69
CA GLU A 52 -1.91 2.57 8.62
C GLU A 52 -3.22 1.81 8.39
N GLU A 53 -3.69 1.73 7.14
CA GLU A 53 -4.92 1.00 6.79
C GLU A 53 -4.86 -0.47 7.20
N LEU A 54 -3.72 -1.15 6.98
CA LEU A 54 -3.53 -2.53 7.40
C LEU A 54 -3.54 -2.70 8.92
N CYS A 55 -2.93 -1.75 9.64
CA CYS A 55 -2.90 -1.78 11.10
C CYS A 55 -4.29 -1.56 11.71
N ASP A 56 -5.07 -0.64 11.15
CA ASP A 56 -6.44 -0.38 11.60
C ASP A 56 -7.32 -1.63 11.44
N LEU A 57 -7.24 -2.28 10.27
CA LEU A 57 -7.96 -3.53 10.02
C LEU A 57 -7.54 -4.63 10.99
N TYR A 58 -6.25 -4.79 11.24
CA TYR A 58 -5.74 -5.75 12.22
C TYR A 58 -6.31 -5.51 13.61
N ASN A 59 -6.29 -4.25 14.07
CA ASN A 59 -6.75 -3.87 15.41
C ASN A 59 -8.27 -4.07 15.58
N ILE A 60 -9.06 -3.80 14.54
CA ILE A 60 -10.51 -4.06 14.54
C ILE A 60 -10.81 -5.55 14.74
N GLU A 61 -10.01 -6.41 14.11
CA GLU A 61 -10.21 -7.87 14.15
C GLU A 61 -9.59 -8.52 15.39
N ALA A 62 -8.59 -7.89 16.01
CA ALA A 62 -7.94 -8.33 17.26
C ALA A 62 -8.88 -8.50 18.46
N LEU A 63 -10.09 -7.97 18.36
CA LEU A 63 -11.12 -8.05 19.40
C LEU A 63 -12.14 -9.18 19.17
N LYS A 64 -12.00 -9.98 18.10
CA LYS A 64 -13.00 -10.99 17.72
C LYS A 64 -12.55 -12.42 18.01
N GLU A 65 -13.51 -13.29 18.33
CA GLU A 65 -13.30 -14.74 18.37
C GLU A 65 -12.92 -15.23 16.96
N ASN A 66 -11.90 -16.10 16.87
CA ASN A 66 -11.33 -16.60 15.61
C ASN A 66 -10.55 -15.56 14.77
N TYR A 67 -9.78 -14.76 15.50
CA TYR A 67 -8.88 -13.69 15.07
C TYR A 67 -8.20 -13.86 13.70
N ASN A 68 -7.47 -14.96 13.48
CA ASN A 68 -6.63 -15.09 12.30
C ASN A 68 -7.44 -15.17 11.01
N ASP A 69 -8.50 -15.98 10.95
CA ASP A 69 -9.38 -16.03 9.78
C ASP A 69 -10.10 -14.70 9.56
N SER A 70 -10.41 -13.99 10.66
CA SER A 70 -11.07 -12.69 10.65
C SER A 70 -10.20 -11.58 10.03
N VAL A 71 -8.90 -11.51 10.36
CA VAL A 71 -7.96 -10.50 9.80
C VAL A 71 -7.84 -10.61 8.28
N ILE A 72 -7.57 -11.81 7.75
CA ILE A 72 -7.44 -12.01 6.30
C ILE A 72 -8.75 -11.70 5.58
N TYR A 73 -9.88 -12.14 6.13
CA TYR A 73 -11.19 -11.84 5.54
C TYR A 73 -11.47 -10.33 5.50
N SER A 74 -11.17 -9.60 6.58
CA SER A 74 -11.42 -8.16 6.65
C SER A 74 -10.50 -7.36 5.75
N ILE A 75 -9.23 -7.77 5.63
CA ILE A 75 -8.30 -7.21 4.64
C ILE A 75 -8.83 -7.44 3.22
N ASP A 76 -9.24 -8.66 2.88
CA ASP A 76 -9.81 -9.00 1.56
C ASP A 76 -11.04 -8.15 1.23
N LYS A 77 -11.98 -8.05 2.19
CA LYS A 77 -13.22 -7.30 2.04
C LYS A 77 -12.95 -5.80 1.89
N HIS A 78 -12.07 -5.24 2.71
CA HIS A 78 -11.72 -3.82 2.66
C HIS A 78 -11.10 -3.44 1.31
N MET A 79 -10.15 -4.26 0.83
CA MET A 79 -9.46 -4.02 -0.43
C MET A 79 -10.39 -4.18 -1.64
N LYS A 80 -11.29 -5.16 -1.62
CA LYS A 80 -12.35 -5.31 -2.63
C LYS A 80 -13.25 -4.08 -2.72
N ASN A 81 -13.65 -3.51 -1.59
CA ASN A 81 -14.49 -2.30 -1.55
C ASN A 81 -13.78 -1.07 -2.14
N LYS A 82 -12.44 -1.04 -2.10
CA LYS A 82 -11.61 0.04 -2.65
C LYS A 82 -11.13 -0.22 -4.08
N HIS A 83 -11.54 -1.32 -4.72
CA HIS A 83 -11.00 -1.79 -6.01
C HIS A 83 -9.47 -1.96 -6.02
N GLN A 84 -8.86 -2.18 -4.84
CA GLN A 84 -7.43 -2.46 -4.72
C GLN A 84 -7.19 -3.96 -4.76
N LYS A 85 -6.06 -4.38 -5.33
CA LYS A 85 -5.64 -5.79 -5.30
C LYS A 85 -4.78 -6.04 -4.06
N PRO A 86 -5.19 -6.92 -3.14
CA PRO A 86 -4.40 -7.24 -1.95
C PRO A 86 -2.98 -7.72 -2.28
N GLU A 87 -2.82 -8.44 -3.39
CA GLU A 87 -1.53 -8.93 -3.88
C GLU A 87 -0.56 -7.77 -4.14
N GLU A 88 -1.04 -6.68 -4.75
CA GLU A 88 -0.19 -5.52 -5.06
C GLU A 88 0.25 -4.81 -3.78
N ILE A 89 -0.63 -4.72 -2.78
CA ILE A 89 -0.33 -4.13 -1.47
C ILE A 89 0.68 -4.97 -0.68
N ILE A 90 0.46 -6.29 -0.59
CA ILE A 90 1.40 -7.18 0.09
C ILE A 90 2.76 -7.18 -0.62
N ASN A 91 2.78 -7.18 -1.95
CA ASN A 91 4.02 -7.06 -2.73
C ASN A 91 4.71 -5.70 -2.52
N LEU A 92 3.96 -4.62 -2.33
CA LEU A 92 4.52 -3.31 -1.98
C LEU A 92 5.24 -3.36 -0.62
N CYS A 93 4.63 -3.97 0.39
CA CYS A 93 5.28 -4.18 1.70
C CYS A 93 6.53 -5.05 1.60
N LEU A 94 6.48 -6.14 0.81
CA LEU A 94 7.60 -7.07 0.61
C LEU A 94 8.76 -6.44 -0.18
N SER A 95 8.46 -5.65 -1.22
CA SER A 95 9.48 -4.94 -2.01
C SER A 95 10.18 -3.84 -1.20
N ASN A 96 9.49 -3.26 -0.23
CA ASN A 96 10.02 -2.27 0.72
C ASN A 96 10.47 -2.89 2.05
N LYS A 97 10.91 -4.15 2.06
CA LYS A 97 11.33 -4.85 3.29
C LYS A 97 12.46 -4.18 4.09
N THR A 98 13.23 -3.28 3.48
CA THR A 98 14.28 -2.49 4.16
C THR A 98 13.76 -1.21 4.78
N ASN A 99 12.54 -0.80 4.44
CA ASN A 99 11.93 0.42 4.97
C ASN A 99 11.66 0.28 6.48
N PRO A 100 12.12 1.23 7.33
CA PRO A 100 11.92 1.16 8.77
C PRO A 100 10.46 1.01 9.20
N ILE A 101 9.52 1.57 8.45
CA ILE A 101 8.09 1.54 8.78
C ILE A 101 7.53 0.13 8.64
N ILE A 102 8.01 -0.64 7.65
CA ILE A 102 7.67 -2.06 7.51
C ILE A 102 8.44 -2.88 8.54
N GLN A 103 9.75 -2.63 8.69
CA GLN A 103 10.60 -3.45 9.56
C GLN A 103 10.26 -3.35 11.04
N LYS A 104 9.87 -2.17 11.52
CA LYS A 104 9.64 -1.90 12.94
C LYS A 104 8.16 -2.00 13.34
N ASN A 105 7.29 -2.38 12.40
CA ASN A 105 5.86 -2.53 12.67
C ASN A 105 5.51 -4.00 12.92
N SER A 106 5.23 -4.33 14.19
CA SER A 106 4.94 -5.68 14.64
C SER A 106 3.68 -6.27 14.00
N ILE A 107 2.67 -5.44 13.72
CA ILE A 107 1.42 -5.82 13.05
C ILE A 107 1.70 -6.21 11.60
N ILE A 108 2.45 -5.40 10.87
CA ILE A 108 2.80 -5.69 9.48
C ILE A 108 3.60 -6.99 9.39
N GLN A 109 4.55 -7.22 10.29
CA GLN A 109 5.27 -8.50 10.34
C GLN A 109 4.32 -9.68 10.58
N HIS A 110 3.34 -9.53 11.47
CA HIS A 110 2.33 -10.57 11.70
C HIS A 110 1.49 -10.85 10.44
N ILE A 111 0.97 -9.80 9.78
CA ILE A 111 0.16 -9.92 8.55
C ILE A 111 0.95 -10.62 7.44
N LEU A 112 2.22 -10.28 7.24
CA LEU A 112 3.09 -10.95 6.27
C LEU A 112 3.27 -12.43 6.62
N GLY A 113 3.45 -12.76 7.90
CA GLY A 113 3.48 -14.14 8.40
C GLY A 113 2.22 -14.92 8.03
N MET A 114 1.04 -14.31 8.22
CA MET A 114 -0.24 -14.91 7.86
C MET A 114 -0.39 -15.16 6.35
N CYS A 115 0.05 -14.20 5.53
CA CYS A 115 0.02 -14.32 4.06
C CYS A 115 0.82 -15.54 3.60
N TYR A 116 2.05 -15.69 4.11
CA TYR A 116 2.92 -16.83 3.82
C TYR A 116 2.37 -18.14 4.39
N ARG A 117 1.91 -18.19 5.64
CA ARG A 117 1.35 -19.40 6.26
C ARG A 117 0.15 -19.95 5.49
N ARG A 118 -0.69 -19.06 4.92
CA ARG A 118 -1.93 -19.44 4.24
C ARG A 118 -1.82 -19.52 2.73
N GLY A 119 -0.73 -19.02 2.15
CA GLY A 119 -0.62 -18.84 0.70
C GLY A 119 -1.65 -17.83 0.16
N LYS A 120 -2.02 -16.83 0.97
CA LYS A 120 -2.93 -15.76 0.59
C LYS A 120 -2.12 -14.54 0.19
N TRP A 121 -2.31 -14.09 -1.05
CA TRP A 121 -1.64 -12.94 -1.67
C TRP A 121 -0.11 -13.02 -1.80
N ALA A 122 0.50 -14.00 -1.15
CA ALA A 122 1.86 -14.47 -1.36
C ALA A 122 1.85 -16.00 -1.54
N LYS A 123 2.86 -16.56 -2.21
CA LYS A 123 3.03 -18.01 -2.30
C LYS A 123 3.25 -18.57 -0.89
N ASN A 124 2.63 -19.70 -0.59
CA ASN A 124 2.82 -20.34 0.72
C ASN A 124 4.29 -20.67 0.96
N ASP A 125 4.80 -20.27 2.13
CA ASP A 125 6.17 -20.50 2.56
C ASP A 125 6.23 -20.47 4.11
N ASN A 126 6.21 -21.64 4.74
CA ASN A 126 6.18 -21.73 6.20
C ASN A 126 7.48 -21.21 6.86
N TYR A 127 8.61 -21.24 6.15
CA TYR A 127 9.86 -20.69 6.68
C TYR A 127 9.80 -19.16 6.73
N LEU A 128 9.36 -18.52 5.65
CA LEU A 128 9.14 -17.07 5.65
C LEU A 128 8.05 -16.67 6.65
N ALA A 129 7.01 -17.48 6.81
CA ALA A 129 5.98 -17.25 7.83
C ALA A 129 6.59 -17.21 9.25
N PHE A 130 7.40 -18.22 9.60
CA PHE A 130 8.09 -18.29 10.89
C PHE A 130 8.97 -17.05 11.14
N ILE A 131 9.79 -16.64 10.16
CA ILE A 131 10.65 -15.46 10.29
C ILE A 131 9.84 -14.19 10.58
N HIS A 132 8.71 -14.03 9.90
CA HIS A 132 7.83 -12.89 10.09
C HIS A 132 7.10 -12.91 11.45
N TYR A 133 6.64 -14.08 11.91
CA TYR A 133 6.03 -14.21 13.24
C TYR A 133 7.03 -14.00 14.37
N GLN A 134 8.22 -14.57 14.26
CA GLN A 134 9.31 -14.34 15.20
C GLN A 134 9.62 -12.84 15.31
N LYS A 135 9.81 -12.16 14.18
CA LYS A 135 10.07 -10.72 14.17
C LYS A 135 8.92 -9.90 14.75
N SER A 136 7.67 -10.30 14.47
CA SER A 136 6.49 -9.68 15.08
C SER A 136 6.51 -9.79 16.60
N SER A 137 6.87 -10.96 17.14
CA SER A 137 6.99 -11.19 18.59
C SER A 137 8.11 -10.38 19.23
N GLU A 138 9.28 -10.28 18.59
CA GLU A 138 10.42 -9.47 19.05
C GLU A 138 10.07 -7.97 19.14
N LEU A 139 9.13 -7.51 18.31
CA LEU A 139 8.60 -6.15 18.32
C LEU A 139 7.40 -5.97 19.28
N GLY A 140 7.10 -6.96 20.12
CA GLY A 140 6.11 -6.86 21.19
C GLY A 140 4.68 -7.25 20.82
N ASN A 141 4.46 -7.87 19.65
CA ASN A 141 3.14 -8.40 19.31
C ASN A 141 3.00 -9.85 19.82
N SER A 142 2.21 -10.02 20.88
CA SER A 142 1.97 -11.32 21.52
C SER A 142 1.29 -12.33 20.61
N ASN A 143 0.48 -11.90 19.63
CA ASN A 143 -0.10 -12.81 18.63
C ASN A 143 1.00 -13.45 17.77
N GLY A 144 2.11 -12.74 17.54
CA GLY A 144 3.28 -13.30 16.88
C GLY A 144 3.84 -14.53 17.60
N MET A 145 3.82 -14.56 18.94
CA MET A 145 4.29 -15.72 19.72
C MET A 145 3.35 -16.92 19.62
N CYS A 146 2.04 -16.68 19.53
CA CYS A 146 1.04 -17.74 19.44
C CYS A 146 0.98 -18.40 18.06
N ASP A 147 1.51 -17.73 17.03
CA ASP A 147 1.47 -18.18 15.63
C ASP A 147 2.84 -18.67 15.09
N ILE A 148 3.87 -18.73 15.94
CA ILE A 148 5.14 -19.45 15.70
C ILE A 148 4.91 -20.95 15.73
#